data_AF-A0A2V7D7N4-F1
#
_entry.id   AF-A0A2V7D7N4-F1
#
_cell.length_a   1.000
_cell.length_b   1.000
_cell.length_c   1.000
_cell.angle_alpha   90.00
_cell.angle_beta   90.00
_cell.angle_gamma   90.00
#
_symmetry.space_group_name_H-M   'P 1'
#
loop_
_entity.id
_entity.type
_entity.pdbx_description
1 polymer ?
#
loop_
_entity_poly.entity_id
_entity_poly.type
_entity_poly.pdbx_seq_one_letter_code
_entity_poly.pdbx_strand_id
1 'polypeptide(L)'
;MIDIPRILSTELSLQPFQVRNALDLFAEGATVPFIARYRKERTGEMNEIQLRELADRWAYLTELEDRKRAILDSITEQGKLTDDLKARIESCLQKNELEDLYLPYKPKRRTRATSARERGLDGLARFIEALNVPDASPASIEAEAAKYVAAENGVPSVAEALAGASDILAEEVSEKADLRAHIRDYLMNEGSFVSRVKDEFPTGTTKYEMYRDFRVRVKDIAPHNMLALRRGEHEGVLFVDLVFDESHVIGFLAAREIRTRDEQLRGFLGRMLRDAFERLMKFSLVGEVRLEKKQRADAASIATFEANLRELLLASPAGMKPTLGIDPGFRTGCKATALDHTGKLLEYQTIVPHASAGERDRAARTLAGMIERHGIELIAIGNGTAGRETDAFVAEVLASLEK
;
A
#
# COMPACT_ATOMS: atom_id res chain seq x y z
N MET A 1 -3.50 -19.44 -20.06
CA MET A 1 -3.65 -19.48 -18.59
C MET A 1 -2.34 -19.91 -17.93
N ILE A 2 -1.95 -19.32 -16.79
CA ILE A 2 -0.65 -19.61 -16.17
C ILE A 2 -0.63 -20.94 -15.41
N ASP A 3 0.51 -21.62 -15.45
CA ASP A 3 0.79 -22.77 -14.59
C ASP A 3 1.24 -22.28 -13.21
N ILE A 4 0.28 -22.02 -12.32
CA ILE A 4 0.52 -21.52 -10.97
C ILE A 4 1.50 -22.42 -10.19
N PRO A 5 1.32 -23.76 -10.13
CA PRO A 5 2.28 -24.64 -9.45
C PRO A 5 3.71 -24.51 -9.95
N ARG A 6 3.93 -24.37 -11.27
CA ARG A 6 5.27 -24.19 -11.84
C ARG A 6 5.88 -22.84 -11.47
N ILE A 7 5.08 -21.78 -11.46
CA ILE A 7 5.52 -20.45 -11.00
C ILE A 7 5.96 -20.51 -9.54
N LEU A 8 5.13 -21.09 -8.67
CA LEU A 8 5.45 -21.25 -7.24
C LEU A 8 6.71 -22.06 -7.00
N SER A 9 6.89 -23.16 -7.74
CA SER A 9 8.10 -23.97 -7.67
C SER A 9 9.36 -23.16 -8.00
N THR A 10 9.29 -22.28 -9.00
CA THR A 10 10.41 -21.44 -9.43
C THR A 10 10.66 -20.29 -8.45
N GLU A 11 9.62 -19.52 -8.11
CA GLU A 11 9.73 -18.32 -7.25
C GLU A 11 10.16 -18.67 -5.83
N LEU A 12 9.64 -19.77 -5.26
CA LEU A 12 9.94 -20.18 -3.89
C LEU A 12 11.07 -21.21 -3.81
N SER A 13 11.72 -21.54 -4.94
CA SER A 13 12.77 -22.56 -5.01
C SER A 13 12.35 -23.91 -4.39
N LEU A 14 11.09 -24.30 -4.61
CA LEU A 14 10.50 -25.55 -4.11
C LEU A 14 10.43 -26.59 -5.23
N GLN A 15 10.53 -27.87 -4.89
CA GLN A 15 10.32 -28.93 -5.88
C GLN A 15 8.83 -29.03 -6.27
N PRO A 16 8.50 -29.36 -7.53
CA PRO A 16 7.10 -29.44 -7.97
C PRO A 16 6.22 -30.38 -7.15
N PHE A 17 6.77 -31.46 -6.61
CA PHE A 17 6.02 -32.37 -5.75
C PHE A 17 5.67 -31.73 -4.39
N GLN A 18 6.55 -30.89 -3.83
CA GLN A 18 6.32 -30.20 -2.55
C GLN A 18 5.15 -29.23 -2.68
N VAL A 19 5.16 -28.43 -3.75
CA VAL A 19 4.08 -27.48 -4.08
C VAL A 19 2.75 -28.21 -4.21
N ARG A 20 2.67 -29.24 -5.06
CA ARG A 20 1.42 -29.99 -5.28
C ARG A 20 0.88 -30.60 -3.97
N ASN A 21 1.73 -31.32 -3.25
CA ASN A 21 1.31 -32.00 -2.03
C ASN A 21 0.87 -31.03 -0.93
N ALA A 22 1.53 -29.88 -0.81
CA ALA A 22 1.13 -28.84 0.14
C ALA A 22 -0.21 -28.19 -0.25
N LEU A 23 -0.42 -27.89 -1.54
CA LEU A 23 -1.68 -27.34 -2.05
C LEU A 23 -2.85 -28.31 -1.88
N ASP A 24 -2.65 -29.60 -2.14
CA ASP A 24 -3.66 -30.64 -1.90
C ASP A 24 -4.07 -30.67 -0.43
N LEU A 25 -3.09 -30.62 0.49
CA LEU A 25 -3.35 -30.56 1.92
C LEU A 25 -4.13 -29.30 2.32
N PHE A 26 -3.80 -28.13 1.75
CA PHE A 26 -4.58 -26.92 1.99
C PHE A 26 -6.01 -27.02 1.48
N ALA A 27 -6.22 -27.65 0.30
CA ALA A 27 -7.55 -27.90 -0.25
C ALA A 27 -8.36 -28.90 0.61
N GLU A 28 -7.70 -29.86 1.25
CA GLU A 28 -8.27 -30.76 2.26
C GLU A 28 -8.60 -30.05 3.60
N GLY A 29 -8.26 -28.76 3.74
CA GLY A 29 -8.50 -27.96 4.95
C GLY A 29 -7.41 -28.07 6.02
N ALA A 30 -6.25 -28.64 5.68
CA ALA A 30 -5.13 -28.73 6.60
C ALA A 30 -4.52 -27.34 6.89
N THR A 31 -4.19 -27.08 8.16
CA THR A 31 -3.55 -25.82 8.57
C THR A 31 -2.03 -25.91 8.43
N VAL A 32 -1.36 -24.76 8.30
CA VAL A 32 0.12 -24.70 8.25
C VAL A 32 0.78 -25.46 9.41
N PRO A 33 0.39 -25.27 10.71
CA PRO A 33 0.99 -26.04 11.80
C PRO A 33 0.72 -27.54 11.71
N PHE A 34 -0.45 -27.94 11.20
CA PHE A 34 -0.77 -29.36 11.02
C PHE A 34 0.13 -30.00 9.97
N ILE A 35 0.30 -29.34 8.82
CA ILE A 35 1.15 -29.84 7.73
C ILE A 35 2.60 -29.91 8.20
N ALA A 36 3.10 -28.80 8.74
CA ALA A 36 4.47 -28.67 9.22
C ALA A 36 4.79 -29.66 10.34
N ARG A 37 3.81 -30.17 11.10
CA ARG A 37 4.06 -31.13 12.20
C ARG A 37 3.79 -32.58 11.82
N TYR A 38 2.71 -32.84 11.10
CA TYR A 38 2.16 -34.19 10.91
C TYR A 38 2.18 -34.67 9.45
N ARG A 39 2.62 -33.84 8.50
CA ARG A 39 2.69 -34.18 7.07
C ARG A 39 4.02 -33.78 6.42
N LYS A 40 5.08 -33.63 7.22
CA LYS A 40 6.42 -33.23 6.74
C LYS A 40 6.94 -34.12 5.61
N GLU A 41 6.85 -35.43 5.75
CA GLU A 41 7.30 -36.38 4.72
C GLU A 41 6.53 -36.19 3.40
N ARG A 42 5.22 -35.94 3.46
CA ARG A 42 4.37 -35.70 2.28
C ARG A 42 4.78 -34.43 1.55
N THR A 43 5.26 -33.40 2.25
CA THR A 43 5.70 -32.12 1.66
C THR A 43 7.22 -32.02 1.48
N GLY A 44 7.99 -33.07 1.77
CA GLY A 44 9.46 -33.01 1.70
C GLY A 44 10.08 -32.06 2.73
N GLU A 45 9.60 -32.15 3.98
CA GLU A 45 10.09 -31.38 5.15
C GLU A 45 9.93 -29.86 5.04
N MET A 46 8.89 -29.38 4.34
CA MET A 46 8.56 -27.95 4.35
C MET A 46 8.24 -27.45 5.76
N ASN A 47 8.87 -26.35 6.15
CA ASN A 47 8.61 -25.69 7.44
C ASN A 47 7.41 -24.72 7.38
N GLU A 48 7.02 -24.15 8.52
CA GLU A 48 5.87 -23.25 8.59
C GLU A 48 6.01 -21.98 7.76
N ILE A 49 7.25 -21.48 7.58
CA ILE A 49 7.55 -20.27 6.81
C ILE A 49 7.30 -20.54 5.33
N GLN A 50 7.92 -21.60 4.80
CA GLN A 50 7.75 -22.01 3.39
C GLN A 50 6.29 -22.32 3.04
N LEU A 51 5.57 -22.98 3.96
CA LEU A 51 4.14 -23.27 3.77
C LEU A 51 3.27 -22.02 3.76
N ARG A 52 3.58 -21.03 4.60
CA ARG A 52 2.87 -19.74 4.62
C ARG A 52 3.14 -18.93 3.36
N GLU A 53 4.40 -18.81 2.96
CA GLU A 53 4.78 -18.12 1.71
C GLU A 53 4.10 -18.77 0.49
N LEU A 54 4.05 -20.11 0.44
CA LEU A 54 3.33 -20.85 -0.59
C LEU A 54 1.83 -20.51 -0.60
N ALA A 55 1.18 -20.53 0.56
CA ALA A 55 -0.26 -20.25 0.67
C ALA A 55 -0.59 -18.81 0.25
N ASP A 56 0.19 -17.82 0.72
CA ASP A 56 0.00 -16.41 0.41
C ASP A 56 0.20 -16.15 -1.10
N ARG A 57 1.25 -16.74 -1.69
CA ARG A 57 1.54 -16.57 -3.12
C ARG A 57 0.53 -17.31 -4.00
N TRP A 58 0.07 -18.49 -3.59
CA TRP A 58 -1.01 -19.22 -4.26
C TRP A 58 -2.29 -18.39 -4.28
N ALA A 59 -2.68 -17.79 -3.15
CA ALA A 59 -3.85 -16.93 -3.06
C ALA A 59 -3.73 -15.74 -4.02
N TYR A 60 -2.59 -15.04 -4.03
CA TYR A 60 -2.35 -13.93 -4.96
C TYR A 60 -2.50 -14.35 -6.43
N LEU A 61 -1.87 -15.45 -6.83
CA LEU A 61 -1.87 -15.92 -8.23
C LEU A 61 -3.24 -16.43 -8.65
N THR A 62 -3.99 -17.04 -7.73
CA THR A 62 -5.38 -17.48 -7.97
C THR A 62 -6.29 -16.27 -8.22
N GLU A 63 -6.23 -15.25 -7.36
CA GLU A 63 -6.99 -14.01 -7.55
C GLU A 63 -6.63 -13.31 -8.87
N LEU A 64 -5.35 -13.32 -9.24
CA LEU A 64 -4.89 -12.75 -10.51
C LEU A 64 -5.49 -13.53 -11.69
N GLU A 65 -5.53 -14.86 -11.63
CA GLU A 65 -6.06 -15.69 -12.70
C GLU A 65 -7.58 -15.55 -12.86
N ASP A 66 -8.31 -15.49 -11.75
CA ASP A 66 -9.75 -15.21 -11.76
C ASP A 66 -10.03 -13.82 -12.37
N ARG A 67 -9.21 -12.83 -12.04
CA ARG A 67 -9.31 -11.49 -12.61
C ARG A 67 -9.01 -11.48 -14.11
N LYS A 68 -8.00 -12.22 -14.58
CA LYS A 68 -7.71 -12.37 -16.01
C LYS A 68 -8.88 -12.96 -16.78
N ARG A 69 -9.51 -14.01 -16.24
CA ARG A 69 -10.69 -14.64 -16.86
C ARG A 69 -11.81 -13.63 -17.04
N ALA A 70 -12.17 -12.93 -15.97
CA ALA A 70 -13.21 -11.89 -16.03
C ALA A 70 -12.89 -10.78 -17.06
N ILE A 71 -11.62 -10.38 -17.17
CA ILE A 71 -11.17 -9.40 -18.16
C ILE A 71 -11.27 -9.95 -19.59
N LEU A 72 -10.79 -11.18 -19.82
CA LEU A 72 -10.87 -11.83 -21.13
C LEU A 72 -12.32 -11.99 -21.59
N ASP A 73 -13.21 -12.40 -20.70
CA ASP A 73 -14.64 -12.53 -20.98
C ASP A 73 -15.24 -11.17 -21.36
N SER A 74 -14.97 -10.13 -20.57
CA SER A 74 -15.45 -8.76 -20.85
C SER A 74 -14.96 -8.18 -22.18
N ILE A 75 -13.72 -8.47 -22.57
CA ILE A 75 -13.16 -8.00 -23.85
C ILE A 75 -13.71 -8.83 -25.02
N THR A 76 -13.95 -10.13 -24.81
CA THR A 76 -14.55 -11.04 -25.79
C THR A 76 -15.98 -10.63 -26.10
N GLU A 77 -16.79 -10.31 -25.09
CA GLU A 77 -18.16 -9.81 -25.25
C GLU A 77 -18.24 -8.52 -26.08
N GLN A 78 -17.18 -7.71 -26.06
CA GLN A 78 -17.06 -6.50 -26.87
C GLN A 78 -16.57 -6.76 -28.30
N GLY A 79 -16.17 -8.00 -28.63
CA GLY A 79 -15.59 -8.35 -29.93
C GLY A 79 -14.22 -7.71 -30.20
N LYS A 80 -13.50 -7.30 -29.16
CA LYS A 80 -12.22 -6.56 -29.26
C LYS A 80 -10.98 -7.39 -28.87
N LEU A 81 -11.16 -8.66 -28.53
CA LEU A 81 -10.06 -9.51 -28.09
C LEU A 81 -9.21 -9.95 -29.29
N THR A 82 -8.01 -9.42 -29.41
CA THR A 82 -7.01 -9.87 -30.39
C THR A 82 -6.14 -10.98 -29.80
N ASP A 83 -5.52 -11.79 -30.66
CA ASP A 83 -4.60 -12.86 -30.21
C ASP A 83 -3.39 -12.31 -29.43
N ASP A 84 -2.86 -11.15 -29.83
CA ASP A 84 -1.77 -10.46 -29.12
C ASP A 84 -2.22 -10.01 -27.73
N LEU A 85 -3.38 -9.36 -27.61
CA LEU A 85 -3.91 -8.91 -26.33
C LEU A 85 -4.20 -10.09 -25.41
N LYS A 86 -4.78 -11.17 -25.95
CA LYS A 86 -5.02 -12.40 -25.21
C LYS A 86 -3.71 -12.98 -24.67
N ALA A 87 -2.68 -13.08 -25.51
CA ALA A 87 -1.38 -13.59 -25.10
C ALA A 87 -0.78 -12.74 -23.97
N ARG A 88 -0.83 -11.41 -24.08
CA ARG A 88 -0.34 -10.48 -23.05
C ARG A 88 -1.08 -10.61 -21.72
N ILE A 89 -2.41 -10.70 -21.76
CA ILE A 89 -3.24 -10.89 -20.55
C ILE A 89 -2.93 -12.23 -19.90
N GLU A 90 -2.84 -13.31 -20.68
CA GLU A 90 -2.54 -14.64 -20.16
C GLU A 90 -1.16 -14.72 -19.51
N SER A 91 -0.14 -14.07 -20.08
CA SER A 91 1.23 -14.05 -19.53
C SER A 91 1.43 -13.07 -18.37
N CYS A 92 0.51 -12.14 -18.12
CA CYS A 92 0.66 -11.09 -17.11
C CYS A 92 0.79 -11.66 -15.70
N LEU A 93 1.76 -11.18 -14.90
CA LEU A 93 2.00 -11.64 -13.52
C LEU A 93 1.70 -10.58 -12.46
N GLN A 94 1.31 -9.38 -12.88
CA GLN A 94 1.10 -8.24 -11.99
C GLN A 94 -0.30 -7.67 -12.13
N LYS A 95 -1.00 -7.49 -11.00
CA LYS A 95 -2.37 -6.93 -10.99
C LYS A 95 -2.45 -5.54 -11.64
N ASN A 96 -1.45 -4.67 -11.44
CA ASN A 96 -1.45 -3.33 -12.03
C ASN A 96 -1.30 -3.36 -13.55
N GLU A 97 -0.39 -4.18 -14.07
CA GLU A 97 -0.22 -4.37 -15.51
C GLU A 97 -1.49 -4.97 -16.15
N LEU A 98 -2.14 -5.92 -15.47
CA LEU A 98 -3.41 -6.49 -15.91
C LEU A 98 -4.52 -5.42 -16.00
N GLU A 99 -4.64 -4.54 -15.01
CA GLU A 99 -5.61 -3.44 -15.05
C GLU A 99 -5.27 -2.41 -16.13
N ASP A 100 -3.99 -2.13 -16.38
CA ASP A 100 -3.55 -1.25 -17.47
C ASP A 100 -3.95 -1.82 -18.84
N LEU A 101 -3.80 -3.14 -19.05
CA LEU A 101 -4.24 -3.83 -20.29
C LEU A 101 -5.75 -3.79 -20.48
N TYR A 102 -6.52 -3.83 -19.38
CA TYR A 102 -7.98 -3.81 -19.42
C TYR A 102 -8.56 -2.40 -19.57
N LEU A 103 -7.81 -1.36 -19.22
CA LEU A 103 -8.27 0.02 -19.13
C LEU A 103 -9.02 0.52 -20.39
N PRO A 104 -8.57 0.25 -21.63
CA PRO A 104 -9.29 0.66 -22.85
C PRO A 104 -10.67 0.02 -23.04
N TYR A 105 -10.90 -1.13 -22.40
CA TYR A 105 -12.11 -1.95 -22.55
C TYR A 105 -13.04 -1.85 -21.35
N LYS A 106 -12.58 -1.23 -20.26
CA LYS A 106 -13.36 -1.06 -19.04
C LYS A 106 -14.56 -0.15 -19.31
N PRO A 107 -15.79 -0.55 -18.93
CA PRO A 107 -16.96 0.32 -19.08
C PRO A 107 -16.74 1.67 -18.40
N LYS A 108 -16.91 2.76 -19.14
CA LYS A 108 -16.63 4.12 -18.67
C LYS A 108 -17.93 4.89 -18.42
N ARG A 109 -17.90 5.76 -17.41
CA ARG A 109 -18.89 6.85 -17.29
C ARG A 109 -18.68 7.83 -18.45
N ARG A 110 -19.67 8.67 -18.73
CA ARG A 110 -19.58 9.69 -19.77
C ARG A 110 -18.33 10.58 -19.57
N THR A 111 -17.38 10.51 -20.50
CA THR A 111 -16.13 11.29 -20.52
C THR A 111 -16.21 12.40 -21.57
N ARG A 112 -15.19 13.27 -21.61
CA ARG A 112 -15.06 14.25 -22.71
C ARG A 112 -14.88 13.54 -24.06
N ALA A 113 -14.11 12.46 -24.10
CA ALA A 113 -13.92 11.66 -25.30
C ALA A 113 -15.22 10.96 -25.75
N THR A 114 -15.97 10.33 -24.83
CA THR A 114 -17.27 9.73 -25.22
C THR A 114 -18.24 10.79 -25.73
N SER A 115 -18.28 11.96 -25.08
CA SER A 115 -19.11 13.08 -25.52
C SER A 115 -18.68 13.59 -26.90
N ALA A 116 -17.38 13.66 -27.19
CA ALA A 116 -16.86 14.02 -28.51
C ALA A 116 -17.23 12.98 -29.59
N ARG A 117 -17.16 11.68 -29.26
CA ARG A 117 -17.61 10.60 -30.17
C ARG A 117 -19.10 10.68 -30.46
N GLU A 118 -19.93 10.94 -29.45
CA GLU A 118 -21.39 11.17 -29.62
C GLU A 118 -21.70 12.36 -30.52
N ARG A 119 -20.83 13.38 -30.56
CA ARG A 119 -20.93 14.53 -31.46
C ARG A 119 -20.38 14.28 -32.86
N GLY A 120 -19.95 13.06 -33.17
CA GLY A 120 -19.44 12.68 -34.49
C GLY A 120 -17.98 13.04 -34.76
N LEU A 121 -17.19 13.38 -33.74
CA LEU A 121 -15.79 13.83 -33.90
C LEU A 121 -14.78 12.69 -34.04
N ASP A 122 -15.21 11.43 -34.06
CA ASP A 122 -14.31 10.28 -34.22
C ASP A 122 -13.58 10.32 -35.58
N GLY A 123 -14.28 10.68 -36.66
CA GLY A 123 -13.67 10.82 -37.97
C GLY A 123 -12.55 11.86 -38.03
N LEU A 124 -12.72 13.00 -37.31
CA LEU A 124 -11.68 14.02 -37.20
C LEU A 124 -10.48 13.52 -36.40
N ALA A 125 -10.71 12.78 -35.31
CA ALA A 125 -9.63 12.18 -34.53
C ALA A 125 -8.82 11.17 -35.37
N ARG A 126 -9.50 10.30 -36.14
CA ARG A 126 -8.82 9.36 -37.07
C ARG A 126 -8.07 10.05 -38.18
N PHE A 127 -8.61 11.15 -38.71
CA PHE A 127 -7.90 11.96 -39.69
C PHE A 127 -6.60 12.53 -39.12
N ILE A 128 -6.65 13.12 -37.93
CA ILE A 128 -5.46 13.65 -37.23
C ILE A 128 -4.44 12.54 -36.94
N GLU A 129 -4.91 11.37 -36.50
CA GLU A 129 -4.07 10.20 -36.26
C GLU A 129 -3.37 9.71 -37.55
N ALA A 130 -4.10 9.67 -38.67
CA ALA A 130 -3.55 9.26 -39.96
C ALA A 130 -2.45 10.22 -40.48
N LEU A 131 -2.51 11.50 -40.12
CA LEU A 131 -1.46 12.48 -40.42
C LEU A 131 -0.23 12.35 -39.52
N ASN A 132 -0.30 11.59 -38.43
CA ASN A 132 0.81 11.38 -37.51
C ASN A 132 1.82 10.32 -38.03
N VAL A 133 2.36 10.57 -39.21
CA VAL A 133 3.41 9.77 -39.85
C VAL A 133 4.50 10.68 -40.42
N PRO A 134 5.76 10.23 -40.55
CA PRO A 134 6.88 11.09 -40.94
C PRO A 134 6.73 11.80 -42.29
N ASP A 135 6.10 11.13 -43.26
CA ASP A 135 5.98 11.57 -44.66
C ASP A 135 4.51 11.79 -45.07
N ALA A 136 3.67 12.24 -44.13
CA ALA A 136 2.28 12.59 -44.42
C ALA A 136 2.22 13.72 -45.47
N SER A 137 1.26 13.63 -46.40
CA SER A 137 1.01 14.74 -47.31
C SER A 137 0.51 15.96 -46.51
N PRO A 138 0.98 17.18 -46.80
CA PRO A 138 0.53 18.38 -46.10
C PRO A 138 -1.00 18.50 -46.17
N ALA A 139 -1.64 18.52 -45.00
CA ALA A 139 -3.08 18.68 -44.87
C ALA A 139 -3.40 19.53 -43.64
N SER A 140 -4.30 20.50 -43.79
CA SER A 140 -4.71 21.36 -42.68
C SER A 140 -5.76 20.66 -41.82
N ILE A 141 -5.43 20.48 -40.54
CA ILE A 141 -6.37 19.94 -39.55
C ILE A 141 -7.53 20.89 -39.30
N GLU A 142 -7.34 22.21 -39.45
CA GLU A 142 -8.38 23.22 -39.33
C GLU A 142 -9.38 23.14 -40.48
N ALA A 143 -8.90 22.94 -41.71
CA ALA A 143 -9.75 22.76 -42.88
C ALA A 143 -10.59 21.49 -42.78
N GLU A 144 -10.02 20.39 -42.27
CA GLU A 144 -10.79 19.19 -41.99
C GLU A 144 -11.80 19.40 -40.86
N ALA A 145 -11.37 20.02 -39.75
CA ALA A 145 -12.23 20.29 -38.60
C ALA A 145 -13.42 21.20 -38.93
N ALA A 146 -13.30 22.09 -39.92
CA ALA A 146 -14.42 22.90 -40.41
C ALA A 146 -15.61 22.07 -40.90
N LYS A 147 -15.37 20.85 -41.41
CA LYS A 147 -16.43 19.93 -41.86
C LYS A 147 -17.25 19.34 -40.71
N TYR A 148 -16.72 19.42 -39.48
CA TYR A 148 -17.33 18.88 -38.27
C TYR A 148 -18.02 19.96 -37.42
N VAL A 149 -18.04 21.22 -37.87
CA VAL A 149 -18.71 22.31 -37.16
C VAL A 149 -20.22 22.16 -37.32
N ALA A 150 -20.88 21.82 -36.21
CA ALA A 150 -22.32 21.68 -36.10
C ALA A 150 -22.77 22.20 -34.74
N ALA A 151 -23.16 23.48 -34.69
CA ALA A 151 -23.56 24.13 -33.44
C ALA A 151 -24.73 23.41 -32.75
N GLU A 152 -25.66 22.89 -33.54
CA GLU A 152 -26.81 22.08 -33.10
C GLU A 152 -26.43 20.73 -32.48
N ASN A 153 -25.24 20.19 -32.80
CA ASN A 153 -24.68 18.99 -32.18
C ASN A 153 -23.67 19.34 -31.06
N GLY A 154 -23.62 20.59 -30.60
CA GLY A 154 -22.70 21.01 -29.53
C GLY A 154 -21.25 21.19 -29.99
N VAL A 155 -21.00 21.44 -31.28
CA VAL A 155 -19.68 21.75 -31.85
C VAL A 155 -19.78 23.11 -32.58
N PRO A 156 -19.77 24.24 -31.86
CA PRO A 156 -20.06 25.56 -32.45
C PRO A 156 -18.90 26.18 -33.24
N SER A 157 -17.69 25.60 -33.18
CA SER A 157 -16.52 26.16 -33.85
C SER A 157 -15.48 25.10 -34.23
N VAL A 158 -14.56 25.47 -35.12
CA VAL A 158 -13.38 24.65 -35.48
C VAL A 158 -12.55 24.32 -34.25
N ALA A 159 -12.39 25.27 -33.33
CA ALA A 159 -11.64 25.07 -32.08
C ALA A 159 -12.28 23.99 -31.19
N GLU A 160 -13.62 23.98 -31.10
CA GLU A 160 -14.36 22.95 -30.35
C GLU A 160 -14.27 21.57 -31.03
N ALA A 161 -14.29 21.52 -32.36
CA ALA A 161 -14.09 20.27 -33.10
C ALA A 161 -12.70 19.68 -32.83
N LEU A 162 -11.65 20.52 -32.92
CA LEU A 162 -10.27 20.14 -32.62
C LEU A 162 -10.07 19.75 -31.15
N ALA A 163 -10.73 20.45 -30.21
CA ALA A 163 -10.69 20.11 -28.79
C ALA A 163 -11.34 18.74 -28.53
N GLY A 164 -12.50 18.46 -29.13
CA GLY A 164 -13.15 17.15 -29.00
C GLY A 164 -12.33 16.02 -29.64
N ALA A 165 -11.70 16.25 -30.79
CA ALA A 165 -10.78 15.28 -31.37
C ALA A 165 -9.54 15.07 -30.48
N SER A 166 -9.02 16.14 -29.88
CA SER A 166 -7.94 16.06 -28.88
C SER A 166 -8.35 15.24 -27.65
N ASP A 167 -9.58 15.41 -27.15
CA ASP A 167 -10.09 14.63 -26.01
C ASP A 167 -10.15 13.12 -26.32
N ILE A 168 -10.53 12.74 -27.54
CA ILE A 168 -10.54 11.34 -28.01
C ILE A 168 -9.12 10.76 -28.00
N LEU A 169 -8.18 11.46 -28.65
CA LEU A 169 -6.79 11.01 -28.74
C LEU A 169 -6.09 11.00 -27.38
N ALA A 170 -6.39 11.97 -26.52
CA ALA A 170 -5.83 12.04 -25.16
C ALA A 170 -6.26 10.85 -24.30
N GLU A 171 -7.53 10.45 -24.38
CA GLU A 171 -8.03 9.26 -23.68
C GLU A 171 -7.31 8.00 -24.18
N GLU A 172 -7.21 7.82 -25.49
CA GLU A 172 -6.55 6.65 -26.10
C GLU A 172 -5.08 6.52 -25.72
N VAL A 173 -4.34 7.64 -25.72
CA VAL A 173 -2.94 7.64 -25.28
C VAL A 173 -2.82 7.36 -23.79
N SER A 174 -3.68 7.96 -22.95
CA SER A 174 -3.61 7.82 -21.50
C SER A 174 -3.82 6.39 -20.98
N GLU A 175 -4.40 5.54 -21.82
CA GLU A 175 -4.77 4.16 -21.52
C GLU A 175 -3.78 3.14 -22.10
N LYS A 176 -2.72 3.59 -22.79
CA LYS A 176 -1.66 2.71 -23.28
C LYS A 176 -0.84 2.16 -22.11
N ALA A 177 -0.92 0.85 -21.91
CA ALA A 177 -0.27 0.16 -20.80
C ALA A 177 1.26 0.36 -20.76
N ASP A 178 1.93 0.41 -21.91
CA ASP A 178 3.39 0.62 -21.99
C ASP A 178 3.80 2.02 -21.52
N LEU A 179 3.02 3.05 -21.89
CA LEU A 179 3.25 4.43 -21.43
C LEU A 179 3.03 4.56 -19.93
N ARG A 180 1.93 3.99 -19.40
CA ARG A 180 1.61 4.00 -17.97
C ARG A 180 2.70 3.30 -17.16
N ALA A 181 3.15 2.13 -17.62
CA ALA A 181 4.23 1.38 -16.96
C ALA A 181 5.54 2.18 -16.91
N HIS A 182 5.93 2.82 -18.01
CA HIS A 182 7.15 3.62 -18.04
C HIS A 182 7.09 4.83 -17.10
N ILE A 183 5.97 5.56 -17.10
CA ILE A 183 5.79 6.72 -16.22
C ILE A 183 5.76 6.27 -14.76
N ARG A 184 5.08 5.17 -14.43
CA ARG A 184 5.06 4.60 -13.06
C ARG A 184 6.47 4.27 -12.57
N ASP A 185 7.28 3.63 -13.41
CA ASP A 185 8.68 3.30 -13.09
C ASP A 185 9.52 4.57 -12.89
N TYR A 186 9.36 5.57 -13.76
CA TYR A 186 10.01 6.88 -13.59
C TYR A 186 9.64 7.54 -12.25
N LEU A 187 8.34 7.58 -11.89
CA LEU A 187 7.88 8.12 -10.61
C LEU A 187 8.45 7.35 -9.41
N MET A 188 8.60 6.03 -9.52
CA MET A 188 9.17 5.19 -8.49
C MET A 188 10.66 5.47 -8.28
N ASN A 189 11.40 5.68 -9.37
CA ASN A 189 12.86 5.78 -9.36
C ASN A 189 13.39 7.21 -9.13
N GLU A 190 12.70 8.21 -9.69
CA GLU A 190 13.15 9.60 -9.75
C GLU A 190 12.20 10.58 -9.03
N GLY A 191 10.96 10.17 -8.74
CA GLY A 191 10.03 10.96 -7.94
C GLY A 191 10.53 11.19 -6.51
N SER A 192 10.07 12.27 -5.89
CA SER A 192 10.34 12.60 -4.48
C SER A 192 9.06 12.83 -3.72
N PHE A 193 8.92 12.19 -2.56
CA PHE A 193 7.92 12.61 -1.57
C PHE A 193 8.39 13.91 -0.94
N VAL A 194 7.48 14.88 -0.87
CA VAL A 194 7.67 16.12 -0.13
C VAL A 194 6.54 16.30 0.87
N SER A 195 6.84 16.89 2.02
CA SER A 195 5.82 17.28 2.97
C SER A 195 6.07 18.62 3.61
N ARG A 196 4.97 19.28 3.95
CA ARG A 196 4.95 20.47 4.79
C ARG A 196 3.87 20.36 5.85
N VAL A 197 4.10 20.98 7.00
CA VAL A 197 3.05 21.18 8.00
C VAL A 197 2.14 22.32 7.52
N LYS A 198 0.82 22.18 7.68
CA LYS A 198 -0.13 23.24 7.32
C LYS A 198 0.06 24.49 8.17
N ASP A 199 -0.25 25.64 7.60
CA ASP A 199 0.03 26.96 8.19
C ASP A 199 -0.67 27.20 9.53
N GLU A 200 -1.78 26.49 9.79
CA GLU A 200 -2.53 26.52 11.05
C GLU A 200 -1.77 25.90 12.25
N PHE A 201 -0.64 25.22 12.01
CA PHE A 201 0.18 24.60 13.06
C PHE A 201 1.59 25.25 13.14
N PRO A 202 1.81 26.15 14.12
CA PRO A 202 3.11 26.80 14.33
C PRO A 202 4.24 25.81 14.62
N THR A 203 5.49 26.22 14.39
CA THR A 203 6.67 25.40 14.66
C THR A 203 6.71 24.92 16.12
N GLY A 204 7.00 23.63 16.32
CA GLY A 204 7.07 23.00 17.64
C GLY A 204 5.73 22.63 18.27
N THR A 205 4.60 22.85 17.58
CA THR A 205 3.26 22.55 18.11
C THR A 205 2.76 21.16 17.75
N THR A 206 3.45 20.45 16.86
CA THR A 206 3.01 19.15 16.37
C THR A 206 4.03 18.05 16.68
N LYS A 207 3.60 16.79 16.65
CA LYS A 207 4.51 15.63 16.67
C LYS A 207 5.20 15.36 15.32
N TYR A 208 4.90 16.17 14.30
CA TYR A 208 5.34 15.98 12.91
C TYR A 208 6.42 16.98 12.49
N GLU A 209 7.14 17.60 13.43
CA GLU A 209 8.13 18.63 13.10
C GLU A 209 9.25 18.12 12.18
N MET A 210 9.64 16.86 12.29
CA MET A 210 10.61 16.25 11.36
C MET A 210 10.12 16.21 9.90
N TYR A 211 8.82 16.36 9.68
CA TYR A 211 8.14 16.37 8.37
C TYR A 211 7.71 17.77 7.91
N ARG A 212 8.12 18.83 8.63
CA ARG A 212 7.75 20.22 8.32
C ARG A 212 8.37 20.72 7.02
N ASP A 213 9.59 20.28 6.72
CA ASP A 213 10.27 20.48 5.44
C ASP A 213 11.03 19.20 5.11
N PHE A 214 10.28 18.19 4.66
CA PHE A 214 10.83 16.86 4.40
C PHE A 214 10.79 16.54 2.93
N ARG A 215 11.90 16.01 2.42
CA ARG A 215 12.03 15.55 1.04
C ARG A 215 12.85 14.25 1.01
N VAL A 216 12.34 13.24 0.32
CA VAL A 216 13.04 11.97 0.10
C VAL A 216 12.66 11.40 -1.25
N ARG A 217 13.61 10.75 -1.95
CA ARG A 217 13.28 10.00 -3.17
C ARG A 217 12.30 8.88 -2.86
N VAL A 218 11.37 8.63 -3.76
CA VAL A 218 10.34 7.59 -3.63
C VAL A 218 10.98 6.22 -3.38
N LYS A 219 12.06 5.88 -4.11
CA LYS A 219 12.79 4.62 -3.91
C LYS A 219 13.42 4.47 -2.52
N ASP A 220 13.82 5.58 -1.88
CA ASP A 220 14.61 5.59 -0.63
C ASP A 220 13.77 5.80 0.64
N ILE A 221 12.46 6.05 0.54
CA ILE A 221 11.64 6.31 1.73
C ILE A 221 11.59 5.10 2.68
N ALA A 222 12.00 5.33 3.93
CA ALA A 222 11.91 4.32 4.97
C ALA A 222 10.44 4.02 5.36
N PRO A 223 10.09 2.77 5.70
CA PRO A 223 8.73 2.38 6.08
C PRO A 223 8.08 3.28 7.15
N HIS A 224 8.80 3.56 8.25
CA HIS A 224 8.27 4.39 9.33
C HIS A 224 7.99 5.84 8.90
N ASN A 225 8.81 6.40 8.00
CA ASN A 225 8.58 7.75 7.45
C ASN A 225 7.34 7.75 6.55
N MET A 226 7.18 6.75 5.67
CA MET A 226 5.96 6.63 4.84
C MET A 226 4.69 6.56 5.69
N LEU A 227 4.71 5.75 6.76
CA LEU A 227 3.57 5.61 7.68
C LEU A 227 3.29 6.91 8.45
N ALA A 228 4.33 7.61 8.91
CA ALA A 228 4.18 8.87 9.61
C ALA A 228 3.63 9.99 8.71
N LEU A 229 4.11 10.08 7.46
CA LEU A 229 3.59 11.01 6.46
C LEU A 229 2.10 10.77 6.21
N ARG A 230 1.68 9.52 6.00
CA ARG A 230 0.27 9.17 5.78
C ARG A 230 -0.59 9.43 7.01
N ARG A 231 -0.06 9.19 8.21
CA ARG A 231 -0.76 9.51 9.46
C ARG A 231 -0.95 11.02 9.61
N GLY A 232 0.09 11.82 9.40
CA GLY A 232 0.01 13.28 9.49
C GLY A 232 -0.91 13.89 8.43
N GLU A 233 -0.93 13.33 7.22
CA GLU A 233 -1.88 13.70 6.16
C GLU A 233 -3.33 13.37 6.57
N HIS A 234 -3.56 12.16 7.10
CA HIS A 234 -4.88 11.72 7.55
C HIS A 234 -5.40 12.51 8.77
N GLU A 235 -4.54 12.83 9.73
CA GLU A 235 -4.84 13.70 10.87
C GLU A 235 -4.99 15.18 10.46
N GLY A 236 -4.79 15.51 9.19
CA GLY A 236 -4.97 16.85 8.65
C GLY A 236 -3.85 17.83 8.98
N VAL A 237 -2.73 17.38 9.53
CA VAL A 237 -1.60 18.23 9.97
C VAL A 237 -0.58 18.45 8.85
N LEU A 238 -0.34 17.43 8.03
CA LEU A 238 0.61 17.49 6.92
C LEU A 238 -0.10 17.65 5.58
N PHE A 239 0.53 18.40 4.68
CA PHE A 239 0.35 18.27 3.25
C PHE A 239 1.49 17.40 2.70
N VAL A 240 1.16 16.34 1.96
CA VAL A 240 2.13 15.39 1.40
C VAL A 240 1.91 15.27 -0.10
N ASP A 241 2.96 15.48 -0.88
CA ASP A 241 2.92 15.41 -2.34
C ASP A 241 4.04 14.54 -2.92
N LEU A 242 3.89 14.14 -4.18
CA LEU A 242 4.91 13.44 -4.96
C LEU A 242 5.32 14.34 -6.12
N VAL A 243 6.51 14.95 -6.01
CA VAL A 243 7.06 15.85 -7.01
C VAL A 243 8.07 15.13 -7.91
N PHE A 244 8.10 15.52 -9.18
CA PHE A 244 8.96 14.94 -10.21
C PHE A 244 9.08 15.93 -11.38
N ASP A 245 9.99 15.68 -12.32
CA ASP A 245 10.14 16.53 -13.50
C ASP A 245 9.07 16.17 -14.55
N GLU A 246 8.01 16.97 -14.62
CA GLU A 246 6.95 16.79 -15.61
C GLU A 246 7.44 16.99 -17.05
N SER A 247 8.48 17.80 -17.27
CA SER A 247 9.04 18.01 -18.61
C SER A 247 9.68 16.74 -19.17
N HIS A 248 10.27 15.91 -18.30
CA HIS A 248 10.79 14.60 -18.66
C HIS A 248 9.66 13.68 -19.16
N VAL A 249 8.53 13.63 -18.44
CA VAL A 249 7.38 12.79 -18.82
C VAL A 249 6.76 13.25 -20.13
N ILE A 250 6.56 14.57 -20.30
CA ILE A 250 6.04 15.12 -21.56
C ILE A 250 7.00 14.88 -22.71
N GLY A 251 8.31 14.99 -22.49
CA GLY A 251 9.34 14.68 -23.48
C GLY A 251 9.30 13.21 -23.92
N PHE A 252 9.17 12.29 -22.96
CA PHE A 252 9.01 10.86 -23.24
C PHE A 252 7.75 10.57 -24.07
N LEU A 253 6.60 11.10 -23.65
CA LEU A 253 5.33 10.93 -24.38
C LEU A 253 5.45 11.47 -25.81
N ALA A 254 6.01 12.67 -25.97
CA ALA A 254 6.21 13.28 -27.29
C ALA A 254 7.12 12.44 -28.18
N ALA A 255 8.23 11.92 -27.64
CA ALA A 255 9.16 11.06 -28.38
C ALA A 255 8.53 9.72 -28.82
N ARG A 256 7.58 9.20 -28.03
CA ARG A 256 6.93 7.90 -28.28
C ARG A 256 5.72 8.01 -29.21
N GLU A 257 4.97 9.10 -29.09
CA GLU A 257 3.65 9.24 -29.72
C GLU A 257 3.64 10.20 -30.92
N ILE A 258 4.56 11.17 -31.02
CA ILE A 258 4.61 12.12 -32.14
C ILE A 258 5.60 11.64 -33.20
N ARG A 259 5.11 11.29 -34.38
CA ARG A 259 5.91 10.77 -35.51
C ARG A 259 5.99 11.72 -36.70
N THR A 260 5.03 12.64 -36.80
CA THR A 260 5.00 13.66 -37.86
C THR A 260 6.14 14.68 -37.73
N ARG A 261 6.56 15.19 -38.90
CA ARG A 261 7.50 16.31 -39.05
C ARG A 261 6.80 17.67 -39.23
N ASP A 262 5.49 17.68 -39.40
CA ASP A 262 4.71 18.91 -39.55
C ASP A 262 4.63 19.67 -38.22
N GLU A 263 5.16 20.89 -38.17
CA GLU A 263 5.30 21.64 -36.92
C GLU A 263 3.95 22.05 -36.31
N GLN A 264 2.93 22.31 -37.12
CA GLN A 264 1.60 22.67 -36.62
C GLN A 264 0.93 21.48 -35.92
N LEU A 265 0.97 20.31 -36.58
CA LEU A 265 0.45 19.07 -36.02
C LEU A 265 1.26 18.62 -34.81
N ARG A 266 2.59 18.76 -34.81
CA ARG A 266 3.44 18.52 -33.63
C ARG A 266 3.02 19.39 -32.45
N GLY A 267 2.76 20.68 -32.70
CA GLY A 267 2.27 21.60 -31.66
C GLY A 267 0.89 21.21 -31.11
N PHE A 268 -0.03 20.77 -31.97
CA PHE A 268 -1.34 20.25 -31.57
C PHE A 268 -1.23 18.98 -30.71
N LEU A 269 -0.50 17.97 -31.20
CA LEU A 269 -0.29 16.70 -30.50
C LEU A 269 0.47 16.91 -29.19
N GLY A 270 1.45 17.82 -29.14
CA GLY A 270 2.17 18.14 -27.91
C GLY A 270 1.26 18.72 -26.82
N ARG A 271 0.30 19.58 -27.18
CA ARG A 271 -0.72 20.08 -26.23
C ARG A 271 -1.68 18.97 -25.79
N MET A 272 -2.10 18.12 -26.72
CA MET A 272 -2.95 16.96 -26.44
C MET A 272 -2.28 16.00 -25.45
N LEU A 273 -1.01 15.64 -25.66
CA LEU A 273 -0.25 14.75 -24.77
C LEU A 273 -0.06 15.35 -23.37
N ARG A 274 0.14 16.67 -23.29
CA ARG A 274 0.20 17.37 -22.00
C ARG A 274 -1.11 17.25 -21.23
N ASP A 275 -2.24 17.53 -21.88
CA ASP A 275 -3.55 17.36 -21.26
C ASP A 275 -3.83 15.90 -20.88
N ALA A 276 -3.49 14.94 -21.76
CA ALA A 276 -3.60 13.51 -21.47
C ALA A 276 -2.84 13.13 -20.18
N PHE A 277 -1.59 13.61 -20.07
CA PHE A 277 -0.80 13.38 -18.87
C PHE A 277 -1.40 14.04 -17.63
N GLU A 278 -1.61 15.36 -17.65
CA GLU A 278 -2.01 16.15 -16.48
C GLU A 278 -3.39 15.74 -15.96
N ARG A 279 -4.35 15.48 -16.87
CA ARG A 279 -5.75 15.21 -16.53
C ARG A 279 -6.05 13.74 -16.31
N LEU A 280 -5.47 12.84 -17.10
CA LEU A 280 -5.88 11.43 -17.15
C LEU A 280 -4.86 10.48 -16.51
N MET A 281 -3.56 10.77 -16.60
CA MET A 281 -2.52 9.87 -16.10
C MET A 281 -1.98 10.27 -14.73
N LYS A 282 -1.65 11.55 -14.51
CA LYS A 282 -0.87 12.04 -13.36
C LYS A 282 -1.46 11.62 -12.02
N PHE A 283 -2.73 11.92 -11.78
CA PHE A 283 -3.37 11.62 -10.50
C PHE A 283 -3.43 10.11 -10.22
N SER A 284 -3.79 9.30 -11.23
CA SER A 284 -3.87 7.84 -11.07
C SER A 284 -2.50 7.24 -10.79
N LEU A 285 -1.49 7.58 -11.59
CA LEU A 285 -0.13 7.04 -11.44
C LEU A 285 0.55 7.48 -10.14
N VAL A 286 0.38 8.74 -9.72
CA VAL A 286 0.86 9.21 -8.40
C VAL A 286 0.16 8.44 -7.27
N GLY A 287 -1.15 8.22 -7.39
CA GLY A 287 -1.92 7.44 -6.42
C GLY A 287 -1.44 5.99 -6.31
N GLU A 288 -1.16 5.35 -7.44
CA GLU A 288 -0.62 3.98 -7.52
C GLU A 288 0.74 3.87 -6.81
N VAL A 289 1.68 4.77 -7.11
CA VAL A 289 3.02 4.80 -6.48
C VAL A 289 2.91 5.02 -4.97
N ARG A 290 2.01 5.92 -4.52
CA ARG A 290 1.73 6.16 -3.10
C ARG A 290 1.17 4.92 -2.41
N LEU A 291 0.22 4.24 -3.04
CA LEU A 291 -0.40 3.03 -2.50
C LEU A 291 0.62 1.90 -2.39
N GLU A 292 1.44 1.69 -3.42
CA GLU A 292 2.47 0.66 -3.43
C GLU A 292 3.49 0.89 -2.31
N LYS A 293 4.00 2.12 -2.15
CA LYS A 293 4.94 2.45 -1.07
C LYS A 293 4.31 2.29 0.32
N LYS A 294 3.02 2.61 0.47
CA LYS A 294 2.27 2.36 1.70
C LYS A 294 2.15 0.87 2.00
N GLN A 295 1.80 0.04 1.01
CA GLN A 295 1.69 -1.41 1.19
C GLN A 295 3.03 -2.04 1.59
N ARG A 296 4.14 -1.62 0.96
CA ARG A 296 5.48 -2.05 1.36
C ARG A 296 5.82 -1.62 2.79
N ALA A 297 5.45 -0.41 3.18
CA ALA A 297 5.69 0.11 4.52
C ALA A 297 4.88 -0.63 5.60
N ASP A 298 3.61 -0.95 5.31
CA ASP A 298 2.77 -1.77 6.19
C ASP A 298 3.37 -3.15 6.39
N ALA A 299 3.75 -3.83 5.30
CA ALA A 299 4.32 -5.18 5.36
C ALA A 299 5.59 -5.22 6.23
N ALA A 300 6.48 -4.23 6.05
CA ALA A 300 7.68 -4.10 6.88
C ALA A 300 7.35 -3.84 8.36
N SER A 301 6.36 -3.00 8.66
CA SER A 301 5.95 -2.73 10.04
C SER A 301 5.30 -3.95 10.69
N ILE A 302 4.47 -4.68 9.94
CA ILE A 302 3.80 -5.90 10.41
C ILE A 302 4.85 -6.97 10.73
N ALA A 303 5.88 -7.14 9.89
CA ALA A 303 6.96 -8.07 10.16
C ALA A 303 7.70 -7.76 11.48
N THR A 304 7.95 -6.49 11.79
CA THR A 304 8.51 -6.08 13.09
C THR A 304 7.56 -6.41 14.25
N PHE A 305 6.26 -6.16 14.09
CA PHE A 305 5.28 -6.52 15.13
C PHE A 305 5.14 -8.02 15.33
N GLU A 306 5.20 -8.80 14.25
CA GLU A 306 5.20 -10.26 14.29
C GLU A 306 6.41 -10.78 15.07
N ALA A 307 7.61 -10.27 14.79
CA ALA A 307 8.82 -10.64 15.52
C ALA A 307 8.71 -10.32 17.02
N ASN A 308 8.30 -9.10 17.37
CA ASN A 308 8.11 -8.69 18.76
C ASN A 308 7.07 -9.56 19.48
N LEU A 309 5.93 -9.83 18.84
CA LEU A 309 4.87 -10.65 19.42
C LEU A 309 5.33 -12.10 19.61
N ARG A 310 6.08 -12.65 18.65
CA ARG A 310 6.65 -13.99 18.74
C ARG A 310 7.60 -14.10 19.94
N GLU A 311 8.47 -13.13 20.15
CA GLU A 311 9.37 -13.10 21.32
C GLU A 311 8.58 -13.05 22.63
N LEU A 312 7.52 -12.23 22.70
CA LEU A 312 6.67 -12.14 23.89
C LEU A 312 5.93 -13.45 24.17
N LEU A 313 5.38 -14.11 23.15
CA LEU A 313 4.64 -15.37 23.30
C LEU A 313 5.55 -16.56 23.66
N LEU A 314 6.82 -16.51 23.26
CA LEU A 314 7.82 -17.56 23.51
C LEU A 314 8.75 -17.23 24.69
N ALA A 315 8.48 -16.14 25.41
CA ALA A 315 9.22 -15.81 26.62
C ALA A 315 9.14 -16.97 27.62
N SER A 316 10.26 -17.26 28.28
CA SER A 316 10.33 -18.36 29.25
C SER A 316 9.30 -18.12 30.37
N PRO A 317 8.38 -19.07 30.64
CA PRO A 317 7.42 -18.91 31.71
C PRO A 317 8.16 -18.93 33.06
N ALA A 318 7.83 -17.98 33.94
CA ALA A 318 8.46 -17.89 35.27
C ALA A 318 8.08 -19.05 36.22
N GLY A 319 7.09 -19.87 35.83
CA GLY A 319 6.67 -21.07 36.53
C GLY A 319 5.49 -20.84 37.48
N MET A 320 5.13 -21.89 38.23
CA MET A 320 4.02 -21.90 39.20
C MET A 320 4.48 -21.30 40.53
N LYS A 321 4.69 -19.97 40.55
CA LYS A 321 5.15 -19.22 41.73
C LYS A 321 4.11 -18.18 42.13
N PRO A 322 3.78 -18.03 43.42
CA PRO A 322 2.94 -16.92 43.89
C PRO A 322 3.52 -15.58 43.43
N THR A 323 2.71 -14.78 42.75
CA THR A 323 3.17 -13.60 42.00
C THR A 323 2.36 -12.38 42.37
N LEU A 324 3.05 -11.27 42.63
CA LEU A 324 2.44 -9.96 42.79
C LEU A 324 2.57 -9.18 41.47
N GLY A 325 1.45 -9.01 40.77
CA GLY A 325 1.36 -8.18 39.58
C GLY A 325 1.12 -6.72 39.94
N ILE A 326 1.90 -5.80 39.37
CA ILE A 326 1.79 -4.36 39.59
C ILE A 326 1.63 -3.67 38.23
N ASP A 327 0.48 -3.05 38.00
CA ASP A 327 0.23 -2.13 36.88
C ASP A 327 0.53 -0.69 37.33
N PRO A 328 1.62 -0.06 36.87
CA PRO A 328 2.04 1.26 37.32
C PRO A 328 1.10 2.39 36.90
N GLY A 329 1.07 3.45 37.71
CA GLY A 329 0.37 4.67 37.34
C GLY A 329 0.61 5.83 38.31
N PHE A 330 0.62 7.05 37.76
CA PHE A 330 0.68 8.27 38.55
C PHE A 330 -0.72 8.64 39.09
N ARG A 331 -1.54 9.28 38.25
CA ARG A 331 -2.83 9.88 38.64
C ARG A 331 -3.83 8.88 39.21
N THR A 332 -3.87 7.67 38.67
CA THR A 332 -4.81 6.62 39.08
C THR A 332 -4.21 5.65 40.10
N GLY A 333 -2.98 5.89 40.55
CA GLY A 333 -2.20 4.94 41.33
C GLY A 333 -1.80 3.69 40.55
N CYS A 334 -1.04 2.83 41.25
CA CYS A 334 -0.60 1.51 40.82
C CYS A 334 -1.57 0.45 41.33
N LYS A 335 -1.91 -0.54 40.50
CA LYS A 335 -2.84 -1.62 40.87
C LYS A 335 -2.00 -2.84 41.21
N ALA A 336 -2.03 -3.26 42.46
CA ALA A 336 -1.28 -4.39 42.98
C ALA A 336 -2.22 -5.59 43.14
N THR A 337 -1.83 -6.73 42.60
CA THR A 337 -2.63 -7.95 42.56
C THR A 337 -1.80 -9.15 42.99
N ALA A 338 -2.16 -9.80 44.09
CA ALA A 338 -1.52 -11.04 44.54
C ALA A 338 -2.23 -12.25 43.91
N LEU A 339 -1.45 -13.13 43.30
CA LEU A 339 -1.87 -14.39 42.71
C LEU A 339 -1.16 -15.56 43.41
N ASP A 340 -1.86 -16.68 43.59
CA ASP A 340 -1.22 -17.92 44.04
C ASP A 340 -0.45 -18.63 42.91
N HIS A 341 0.19 -19.77 43.24
CA HIS A 341 0.96 -20.59 42.30
C HIS A 341 0.15 -21.16 41.12
N THR A 342 -1.19 -21.15 41.18
CA THR A 342 -2.08 -21.58 40.08
C THR A 342 -2.56 -20.41 39.21
N GLY A 343 -2.25 -19.16 39.62
CA GLY A 343 -2.76 -17.95 38.99
C GLY A 343 -4.10 -17.47 39.56
N LYS A 344 -4.59 -18.06 40.66
CA LYS A 344 -5.83 -17.62 41.31
C LYS A 344 -5.61 -16.29 42.02
N LEU A 345 -6.55 -15.35 41.82
CA LEU A 345 -6.58 -14.07 42.52
C LEU A 345 -6.77 -14.25 44.04
N LEU A 346 -5.83 -13.72 44.82
CA LEU A 346 -5.88 -13.73 46.28
C LEU A 346 -6.28 -12.36 46.85
N GLU A 347 -5.67 -11.28 46.34
CA GLU A 347 -5.89 -9.93 46.83
C GLU A 347 -5.67 -8.90 45.72
N TYR A 348 -6.43 -7.80 45.75
CA TYR A 348 -6.27 -6.64 44.88
C TYR A 348 -6.27 -5.37 45.72
N GLN A 349 -5.33 -4.46 45.45
CA GLN A 349 -5.24 -3.16 46.07
C GLN A 349 -4.86 -2.09 45.04
N THR A 350 -5.29 -0.86 45.27
CA THR A 350 -4.74 0.31 44.57
C THR A 350 -3.85 1.08 45.54
N ILE A 351 -2.58 1.24 45.18
CA ILE A 351 -1.58 1.98 45.95
C ILE A 351 -1.16 3.23 45.20
N VAL A 352 -0.78 4.29 45.91
CA VAL A 352 -0.45 5.60 45.33
C VAL A 352 0.98 6.04 45.71
N PRO A 353 2.02 5.26 45.35
CA PRO A 353 3.39 5.48 45.83
C PRO A 353 4.05 6.78 45.32
N HIS A 354 3.45 7.41 44.32
CA HIS A 354 3.99 8.58 43.61
C HIS A 354 3.26 9.89 43.93
N ALA A 355 2.35 9.89 44.92
CA ALA A 355 1.51 11.05 45.23
C ALA A 355 2.11 11.97 46.31
N SER A 356 2.48 11.42 47.47
CA SER A 356 3.13 12.16 48.57
C SER A 356 3.97 11.20 49.42
N ALA A 357 4.84 11.73 50.29
CA ALA A 357 5.64 10.90 51.19
C ALA A 357 4.77 9.99 52.09
N GLY A 358 3.68 10.53 52.66
CA GLY A 358 2.78 9.74 53.49
C GLY A 358 2.04 8.63 52.71
N GLU A 359 1.71 8.88 51.44
CA GLU A 359 1.12 7.87 50.56
C GLU A 359 2.12 6.80 50.14
N ARG A 360 3.37 7.19 49.92
CA ARG A 360 4.49 6.26 49.66
C ARG A 360 4.66 5.30 50.83
N ASP A 361 4.65 5.80 52.07
CA ASP A 361 4.76 4.97 53.26
C ASP A 361 3.56 4.02 53.43
N ARG A 362 2.35 4.49 53.13
CA ARG A 362 1.16 3.64 53.12
C ARG A 362 1.25 2.54 52.07
N ALA A 363 1.64 2.90 50.85
CA ALA A 363 1.86 1.97 49.76
C ALA A 363 2.91 0.91 50.13
N ALA A 364 4.01 1.31 50.76
CA ALA A 364 5.09 0.41 51.18
C ALA A 364 4.59 -0.63 52.18
N ARG A 365 3.86 -0.20 53.21
CA ARG A 365 3.27 -1.11 54.21
C ARG A 365 2.25 -2.06 53.60
N THR A 366 1.38 -1.56 52.70
CA THR A 366 0.40 -2.41 52.01
C THR A 366 1.10 -3.47 51.16
N LEU A 367 2.11 -3.08 50.38
CA LEU A 367 2.86 -3.98 49.51
C LEU A 367 3.62 -5.05 50.31
N ALA A 368 4.34 -4.64 51.36
CA ALA A 368 5.03 -5.53 52.29
C ALA A 368 4.08 -6.56 52.89
N GLY A 369 2.92 -6.11 53.39
CA GLY A 369 1.92 -7.01 53.95
C GLY A 369 1.34 -8.00 52.92
N MET A 370 1.14 -7.58 51.67
CA MET A 370 0.69 -8.49 50.61
C MET A 370 1.76 -9.55 50.29
N ILE A 371 3.04 -9.16 50.27
CA ILE A 371 4.17 -10.06 50.01
C ILE A 371 4.24 -11.16 51.07
N GLU A 372 4.22 -10.77 52.35
CA GLU A 372 4.31 -11.72 53.47
C GLU A 372 3.08 -12.61 53.60
N ARG A 373 1.87 -12.03 53.53
CA ARG A 373 0.61 -12.80 53.72
C ARG A 373 0.41 -13.89 52.70
N HIS A 374 0.82 -13.65 51.45
CA HIS A 374 0.58 -14.55 50.32
C HIS A 374 1.82 -15.34 49.89
N GLY A 375 2.95 -15.19 50.61
CA GLY A 375 4.20 -15.88 50.30
C GLY A 375 4.69 -15.59 48.88
N ILE A 376 4.65 -14.31 48.48
CA ILE A 376 5.00 -13.90 47.11
C ILE A 376 6.48 -14.19 46.83
N GLU A 377 6.74 -14.88 45.72
CA GLU A 377 8.09 -15.21 45.24
C GLU A 377 8.52 -14.36 44.04
N LEU A 378 7.55 -13.85 43.28
CA LEU A 378 7.79 -13.04 42.08
C LEU A 378 7.01 -11.74 42.12
N ILE A 379 7.62 -10.66 41.63
CA ILE A 379 6.94 -9.39 41.39
C ILE A 379 7.02 -9.06 39.90
N ALA A 380 5.86 -8.95 39.25
CA ALA A 380 5.75 -8.58 37.85
C ALA A 380 5.32 -7.11 37.75
N ILE A 381 6.14 -6.27 37.13
CA ILE A 381 5.91 -4.82 37.01
C ILE A 381 5.66 -4.47 35.54
N GLY A 382 4.52 -3.84 35.25
CA GLY A 382 4.22 -3.34 33.91
C GLY A 382 5.24 -2.31 33.44
N ASN A 383 5.64 -2.35 32.17
CA ASN A 383 6.60 -1.42 31.58
C ASN A 383 5.95 -0.12 31.03
N GLY A 384 4.73 0.20 31.48
CA GLY A 384 3.96 1.35 31.06
C GLY A 384 4.35 2.66 31.77
N THR A 385 3.43 3.62 31.74
CA THR A 385 3.57 4.92 32.42
C THR A 385 3.83 4.73 33.92
N ALA A 386 4.83 5.41 34.48
CA ALA A 386 5.31 5.26 35.86
C ALA A 386 6.05 3.95 36.16
N GLY A 387 6.41 3.15 35.15
CA GLY A 387 7.08 1.86 35.35
C GLY A 387 8.43 1.96 36.07
N ARG A 388 9.29 2.91 35.67
CA ARG A 388 10.61 3.10 36.29
C ARG A 388 10.52 3.54 37.74
N GLU A 389 9.62 4.47 38.03
CA GLU A 389 9.38 5.00 39.37
C GLU A 389 8.81 3.92 40.29
N THR A 390 7.95 3.06 39.74
CA THR A 390 7.36 1.93 40.48
C THR A 390 8.36 0.83 40.74
N ASP A 391 9.23 0.51 39.77
CA ASP A 391 10.34 -0.43 39.94
C ASP A 391 11.29 -0.01 41.07
N ALA A 392 11.72 1.27 41.06
CA ALA A 392 12.54 1.82 42.13
C ALA A 392 11.84 1.75 43.51
N PHE A 393 10.55 2.09 43.57
CA PHE A 393 9.76 1.99 44.79
C PHE A 393 9.66 0.55 45.31
N VAL A 394 9.40 -0.43 44.43
CA VAL A 394 9.32 -1.84 44.81
C VAL A 394 10.67 -2.33 45.35
N ALA A 395 11.78 -1.96 44.70
CA ALA A 395 13.12 -2.32 45.15
C ALA A 395 13.43 -1.77 46.57
N GLU A 396 13.00 -0.54 46.87
CA GLU A 396 13.12 0.02 48.22
C GLU A 396 12.31 -0.77 49.26
N VAL A 397 11.09 -1.19 48.92
CA VAL A 397 10.25 -2.01 49.81
C VAL A 397 10.92 -3.37 50.07
N LEU A 398 11.42 -4.03 49.02
CA LEU A 398 12.10 -5.33 49.16
C LEU A 398 13.34 -5.24 50.04
N ALA A 399 14.16 -4.20 49.87
CA ALA A 399 15.34 -3.97 50.70
C ALA A 399 15.00 -3.77 52.20
N SER A 400 13.77 -3.35 52.52
CA SER A 400 13.29 -3.24 53.90
C SER A 400 12.81 -4.56 54.51
N LEU A 401 12.50 -5.57 53.68
CA LEU A 401 11.99 -6.89 54.09
C LEU A 401 13.09 -7.95 54.27
N GLU A 402 14.25 -7.76 53.64
CA GLU A 402 15.41 -8.67 53.77
C GLU A 402 16.21 -8.48 55.09
N LYS A 403 15.70 -7.68 56.03
CA LYS A 403 16.22 -7.55 57.41
C LYS A 403 15.36 -8.35 58.37
#